data_AF-A0A969N5F5-F1
#
_entry.id   AF-A0A969N5F5-F1
#
_cell.length_a   1.000
_cell.length_b   1.000
_cell.length_c   1.000
_cell.angle_alpha   90.00
_cell.angle_beta   90.00
_cell.angle_gamma   90.00
#
_symmetry.space_group_name_H-M   'P 1'
#
loop_
_entity.id
_entity.type
_entity.pdbx_description
1 polymer ?
#
loop_
_entity_poly.entity_id
_entity_poly.type
_entity_poly.pdbx_seq_one_letter_code
_entity_poly.pdbx_strand_id
1 'polypeptide(L)'
;MTIQEMLHDRQIIHSDPEIMSGVPVFVGTRVPLQTLFDYLESEAGLAEFLQDFPHLQSQVLQVLEVIVKAMLEQERIARVHSAG
;
A
#
# COMPACT_ATOMS: atom_id res chain seq x y z
N MET A 1 6.27 10.31 -9.03
CA MET A 1 6.55 9.46 -7.87
C MET A 1 5.52 8.36 -7.84
N THR A 2 5.96 7.11 -7.78
CA THR A 2 5.06 5.94 -7.72
C THR A 2 4.51 5.77 -6.31
N ILE A 3 3.40 5.03 -6.16
CA ILE A 3 2.83 4.72 -4.83
C ILE A 3 3.85 3.97 -3.97
N GLN A 4 4.61 3.03 -4.55
CA GLN A 4 5.62 2.27 -3.82
C GLN A 4 6.72 3.17 -3.24
N GLU A 5 7.20 4.17 -4.01
CA GLU A 5 8.14 5.17 -3.50
C GLU A 5 7.54 5.95 -2.31
N MET A 6 6.28 6.37 -2.41
CA MET A 6 5.61 7.12 -1.34
C MET A 6 5.45 6.31 -0.05
N LEU A 7 5.19 5.00 -0.17
CA LEU A 7 5.08 4.09 0.96
C LEU A 7 6.45 3.80 1.59
N HIS A 8 7.50 3.70 0.79
CA HIS A 8 8.86 3.52 1.24
C HIS A 8 9.36 4.73 2.04
N ASP A 9 9.18 5.95 1.52
CA ASP A 9 9.61 7.19 2.18
C ASP A 9 8.90 7.45 3.51
N ARG A 10 7.69 6.89 3.67
CA ARG A 10 6.91 6.92 4.91
C ARG A 10 7.27 5.78 5.87
N GLN A 11 8.25 4.94 5.52
CA GLN A 11 8.66 3.77 6.29
C GLN A 11 7.50 2.79 6.59
N ILE A 12 6.53 2.71 5.68
CA ILE A 12 5.42 1.75 5.79
C ILE A 12 5.87 0.39 5.25
N ILE A 13 6.59 0.42 4.13
CA ILE A 13 7.21 -0.74 3.49
C ILE A 13 8.71 -0.52 3.33
N HIS A 14 9.45 -1.60 3.15
CA HIS A 14 10.83 -1.56 2.68
C HIS A 14 11.09 -2.69 1.67
N SER A 15 12.18 -2.56 0.92
CA SER A 15 12.67 -3.60 0.02
C SER A 15 14.17 -3.76 0.28
N ASP A 16 14.56 -4.98 0.66
CA ASP A 16 15.93 -5.36 0.95
C ASP A 16 16.22 -6.68 0.22
N PRO A 17 17.27 -6.79 -0.62
CA PRO A 17 17.63 -8.04 -1.29
C PRO A 17 17.81 -9.23 -0.33
N GLU A 18 18.18 -8.99 0.92
CA GLU A 18 18.33 -10.03 1.95
C GLU A 18 16.98 -10.47 2.56
N ILE A 19 15.90 -9.73 2.31
CA ILE A 19 14.55 -9.99 2.80
C ILE A 19 13.64 -10.29 1.61
N MET A 20 13.21 -11.55 1.48
CA MET A 20 12.33 -12.00 0.39
C MET A 20 12.83 -11.59 -1.00
N SER A 21 14.15 -11.59 -1.22
CA SER A 21 14.77 -11.23 -2.51
C SER A 21 14.38 -9.83 -3.01
N GLY A 22 14.14 -8.88 -2.10
CA GLY A 22 13.76 -7.51 -2.45
C GLY A 22 12.28 -7.30 -2.75
N VAL A 23 11.41 -8.28 -2.50
CA VAL A 23 9.96 -8.04 -2.55
C VAL A 23 9.61 -6.95 -1.51
N PRO A 24 8.81 -5.93 -1.87
CA PRO A 24 8.36 -4.94 -0.90
C PRO A 24 7.52 -5.58 0.21
N VAL A 25 7.96 -5.42 1.46
CA VAL A 25 7.28 -5.96 2.65
C VAL A 25 6.95 -4.86 3.64
N PHE A 26 5.94 -5.07 4.48
CA PHE A 26 5.66 -4.17 5.60
C PHE A 26 6.84 -4.11 6.56
N VAL A 27 7.28 -2.90 6.92
CA VAL A 27 8.37 -2.68 7.88
C VAL A 27 8.11 -3.44 9.18
N GLY A 28 9.14 -4.13 9.68
CA GLY A 28 9.04 -4.97 10.88
C GLY A 28 8.46 -6.37 10.63
N THR A 29 8.16 -6.74 9.39
CA THR A 29 7.57 -8.04 9.06
C THR A 29 8.24 -8.69 7.84
N ARG A 30 7.82 -9.93 7.53
CA ARG A 30 8.04 -10.59 6.25
C ARG A 30 6.75 -10.74 5.45
N VAL A 31 5.76 -9.89 5.70
CA VAL A 31 4.49 -9.91 4.98
C VAL A 31 4.63 -9.02 3.75
N PRO A 32 4.55 -9.56 2.52
CA PRO A 32 4.57 -8.77 1.29
C PRO A 32 3.44 -7.74 1.26
N LEU A 33 3.71 -6.57 0.68
CA LEU A 33 2.66 -5.61 0.36
C LEU A 33 1.60 -6.24 -0.56
N GLN A 34 2.03 -7.10 -1.50
CA GLN A 34 1.14 -7.81 -2.43
C GLN A 34 0.07 -8.63 -1.70
N THR A 35 0.39 -9.22 -0.54
CA THR A 35 -0.56 -10.02 0.24
C THR A 35 -1.78 -9.20 0.67
N LEU A 36 -1.62 -7.90 0.98
CA LEU A 36 -2.78 -7.05 1.24
C LEU A 36 -3.72 -6.98 0.03
N PHE A 37 -3.17 -6.79 -1.17
CA PHE A 37 -3.97 -6.69 -2.39
C PHE A 37 -4.62 -8.02 -2.76
N ASP A 38 -3.92 -9.13 -2.60
CA ASP A 38 -4.47 -10.47 -2.85
C ASP A 38 -5.70 -10.74 -1.97
N TYR A 39 -5.66 -10.30 -0.70
CA TYR A 39 -6.82 -10.39 0.20
C TYR A 39 -7.94 -9.44 -0.22
N LEU A 40 -7.63 -8.20 -0.63
CA LEU A 40 -8.63 -7.23 -1.10
C LEU A 40 -9.37 -7.69 -2.36
N GLU A 41 -8.75 -8.54 -3.18
CA GLU A 41 -9.35 -9.16 -4.37
C GLU A 41 -10.19 -10.40 -4.04
N SER A 42 -10.10 -10.93 -2.81
CA SER A 42 -10.87 -12.08 -2.35
C SER A 42 -12.26 -11.66 -1.82
N GLU A 43 -13.18 -12.62 -1.71
CA GLU A 43 -14.50 -12.38 -1.09
C GLU A 43 -14.41 -12.00 0.39
N ALA A 44 -13.36 -12.46 1.07
CA ALA A 44 -13.16 -12.27 2.50
C ALA A 44 -12.44 -10.94 2.81
N GLY A 45 -11.67 -10.40 1.86
CA GLY A 45 -11.32 -9.00 1.82
C GLY A 45 -10.37 -8.54 2.93
N LEU A 46 -10.47 -7.24 3.24
CA LEU A 46 -9.70 -6.59 4.30
C LEU A 46 -9.98 -7.19 5.70
N ALA A 47 -11.19 -7.68 5.94
CA ALA A 47 -11.57 -8.20 7.26
C ALA A 47 -10.73 -9.45 7.61
N GLU A 48 -10.58 -10.37 6.67
CA GLU A 48 -9.75 -11.56 6.84
C GLU A 48 -8.27 -11.21 6.98
N PHE A 49 -7.76 -10.26 6.17
CA PHE A 49 -6.38 -9.80 6.28
C PHE A 49 -6.07 -9.28 7.70
N LEU A 50 -6.97 -8.49 8.29
CA LEU A 50 -6.80 -7.95 9.64
C LEU A 50 -6.99 -9.01 10.73
N GLN A 51 -7.69 -10.11 10.45
CA GLN A 51 -7.75 -11.26 11.35
C GLN A 51 -6.42 -12.02 11.37
N ASP A 52 -5.80 -12.23 10.21
CA ASP A 52 -4.53 -12.94 10.09
C ASP A 52 -3.33 -12.09 10.51
N PHE A 53 -3.37 -10.78 10.24
CA PHE A 53 -2.30 -9.83 10.52
C PHE A 53 -2.77 -8.62 11.34
N PRO A 54 -3.28 -8.81 12.57
CA PRO A 54 -3.86 -7.72 13.36
C PRO A 54 -2.86 -6.60 13.68
N HIS A 55 -1.58 -6.94 13.80
CA HIS A 55 -0.49 -5.97 14.04
C HIS A 55 -0.24 -5.03 12.85
N LEU A 56 -0.71 -5.36 11.64
CA LEU A 56 -0.55 -4.54 10.45
C LEU A 56 -1.66 -3.49 10.27
N GLN A 57 -2.68 -3.45 11.15
CA GLN A 57 -3.83 -2.55 10.99
C GLN A 57 -3.43 -1.08 10.75
N SER A 58 -2.48 -0.56 11.52
CA SER A 58 -2.02 0.82 11.36
C SER A 58 -1.31 1.05 10.03
N GLN A 59 -0.46 0.11 9.58
CA GLN A 59 0.26 0.22 8.31
C GLN A 59 -0.70 0.09 7.12
N VAL A 60 -1.69 -0.80 7.19
CA VAL A 60 -2.71 -0.95 6.15
C VAL A 60 -3.52 0.33 5.97
N LEU A 61 -3.95 0.97 7.07
CA LEU A 61 -4.65 2.25 7.00
C LEU A 61 -3.81 3.33 6.30
N GLN A 62 -2.50 3.37 6.58
CA GLN A 62 -1.59 4.31 5.92
C GLN A 62 -1.41 3.98 4.43
N VAL A 63 -1.34 2.70 4.05
CA VAL A 63 -1.32 2.28 2.64
C VAL A 63 -2.56 2.80 1.90
N LEU A 64 -3.74 2.54 2.46
CA LEU A 64 -5.01 2.96 1.86
C LEU A 64 -5.11 4.49 1.77
N GLU A 65 -4.67 5.21 2.80
CA GLU A 65 -4.63 6.69 2.80
C GLU A 65 -3.74 7.23 1.68
N VAL A 66 -2.56 6.65 1.48
CA VAL A 66 -1.63 7.06 0.41
C VAL A 66 -2.24 6.81 -0.97
N ILE A 67 -2.85 5.63 -1.18
CA ILE A 67 -3.50 5.28 -2.44
C ILE A 67 -4.63 6.27 -2.75
N VAL A 68 -5.53 6.50 -1.78
CA VAL A 68 -6.67 7.42 -1.95
C VAL A 68 -6.19 8.83 -2.28
N LYS A 69 -5.18 9.35 -1.55
CA LYS A 69 -4.62 10.69 -1.84
C LYS A 69 -3.98 10.77 -3.22
N ALA A 70 -3.24 9.73 -3.63
CA ALA A 70 -2.63 9.70 -4.95
C ALA A 70 -3.69 9.68 -6.06
N MET A 71 -4.75 8.86 -5.91
CA MET A 71 -5.85 8.79 -6.87
C MET A 71 -6.60 10.13 -7.00
N LEU A 72 -6.92 10.77 -5.87
CA LEU A 72 -7.61 12.07 -5.87
C LEU A 72 -6.77 13.18 -6.51
N GLU A 73 -5.45 13.18 -6.29
CA GLU A 73 -4.55 14.15 -6.91
C GLU A 73 -4.44 13.94 -8.42
N GLN A 74 -4.39 12.69 -8.90
CA GLN A 74 -4.44 12.40 -10.34
C GLN A 74 -5.73 12.91 -10.97
N GLU A 75 -6.88 12.71 -10.32
CA GLU A 75 -8.16 13.20 -10.82
C GLU A 75 -8.23 14.74 -10.85
N ARG A 76 -7.65 15.41 -9.84
CA ARG A 76 -7.53 16.87 -9.81
C ARG A 76 -6.69 17.40 -10.96
N ILE A 77 -5.53 16.78 -11.21
CA ILE A 77 -4.63 17.14 -12.30
C ILE A 77 -5.31 16.95 -13.66
N ALA A 78 -6.00 15.83 -13.87
CA ALA A 78 -6.73 15.55 -15.10
C ALA A 78 -7.80 16.62 -15.39
N ARG A 79 -8.57 17.01 -14.37
CA ARG A 79 -9.60 18.06 -14.49
C ARG A 79 -9.01 19.43 -14.86
N VAL A 80 -7.86 19.79 -14.28
CA VAL A 80 -7.18 21.07 -14.60
C VAL A 80 -6.69 21.09 -16.05
N HIS A 81 -6.12 20.00 -16.55
CA HIS A 81 -5.64 19.90 -17.93
C HIS A 81 -6.78 19.87 -18.97
N SER A 82 -7.97 19.37 -18.61
CA SER A 82 -9.14 19.38 -19.50
C SER A 82 -9.87 20.72 -19.59
N ALA A 83 -9.56 21.68 -18.71
CA ALA A 83 -10.27 22.96 -18.59
C ALA A 83 -9.51 24.16 -19.19
N GLY A 84 -8.33 23.96 -19.77
CA GLY A 84 -7.52 24.96 -20.46
C GLY A 84 -7.28 24.58 -21.92
#